data_AF-A0A9D6GD60-F1
#
_entry.id   AF-A0A9D6GD60-F1
#
_cell.length_a   1.000
_cell.length_b   1.000
_cell.length_c   1.000
_cell.angle_alpha   90.00
_cell.angle_beta   90.00
_cell.angle_gamma   90.00
#
_symmetry.space_group_name_H-M   'P 1'
#
loop_
_entity.id
_entity.type
_entity.pdbx_description
1 polymer ?
#
loop_
_entity_poly.entity_id
_entity_poly.type
_entity_poly.pdbx_seq_one_letter_code
_entity_poly.pdbx_strand_id
1 'polypeptide(L)'
;MSDAHPARRSFAARYAPQDSISPDELESGLKWLQRNAVLGKIMNTLTVGAFLTAFALEIGASNAAIGVLAAVPQLGNVGQLLGVYLIERLRVRRAVCIGFGMMVRPMLLVIAAAVLIPSPMVALAVLVVALAVRYLLGSVMLCSWNSWLRDLVPDDQRAGFLARNLRATTFFGMLISLAAAGFIDGWRTWDVADP
;
A
#
# COMPACT_ATOMS: atom_id res chain seq x y z
N MET A 1 15.69 13.24 -44.88
CA MET A 1 15.66 14.24 -43.80
C MET A 1 15.01 13.57 -42.60
N SER A 2 15.76 13.49 -41.51
CA SER A 2 15.57 12.53 -40.42
C SER A 2 14.46 12.94 -39.46
N ASP A 3 13.36 12.19 -39.45
CA ASP A 3 12.39 12.18 -38.36
C ASP A 3 13.01 11.51 -37.12
N ALA A 4 13.46 12.33 -36.18
CA ALA A 4 13.94 11.87 -34.89
C ALA A 4 12.74 11.53 -33.99
N HIS A 5 12.47 10.22 -33.86
CA HIS A 5 11.62 9.61 -32.86
C HIS A 5 11.94 10.18 -31.46
N PRO A 6 10.97 10.67 -30.66
CA PRO A 6 11.26 11.18 -29.32
C PRO A 6 11.84 10.06 -28.46
N ALA A 7 13.13 10.20 -28.14
CA ALA A 7 13.90 9.25 -27.37
C ALA A 7 13.14 8.84 -26.09
N ARG A 8 12.97 7.53 -25.91
CA ARG A 8 12.54 6.93 -24.66
C ARG A 8 13.45 7.42 -23.53
N ARG A 9 13.06 8.47 -22.80
CA ARG A 9 13.75 8.87 -21.58
C ARG A 9 13.72 7.67 -20.64
N SER A 10 14.90 7.12 -20.34
CA SER A 10 15.09 6.05 -19.36
C SER A 10 14.27 6.33 -18.10
N PHE A 11 13.67 5.30 -17.49
CA PHE A 11 12.92 5.42 -16.23
C PHE A 11 13.72 6.22 -15.19
N ALA A 12 15.02 5.99 -15.10
CA ALA A 12 15.93 6.73 -14.22
C ALA A 12 16.01 8.24 -14.54
N ALA A 13 15.99 8.61 -15.82
CA ALA A 13 16.05 10.02 -16.25
C ALA A 13 14.76 10.80 -15.93
N ARG A 14 13.61 10.13 -15.84
CA ARG A 14 12.34 10.76 -15.47
C ARG A 14 12.19 11.00 -13.96
N TYR A 15 12.91 10.24 -13.14
CA TYR A 15 12.88 10.33 -11.68
C TYR A 15 14.19 10.87 -11.07
N ALA A 16 15.06 11.47 -11.89
CA ALA A 16 16.23 12.17 -11.42
C ALA A 16 15.82 13.29 -10.44
N PRO A 17 16.62 13.54 -9.38
CA PRO A 17 16.41 14.68 -8.49
C PRO A 17 16.33 15.98 -9.30
N GLN A 18 15.37 16.85 -8.94
CA GLN A 18 15.23 18.18 -9.53
C GLN A 18 15.74 19.20 -8.53
N ASP A 19 16.50 20.19 -9.01
CA ASP A 19 17.14 21.19 -8.15
C ASP A 19 16.17 22.32 -7.72
N SER A 20 15.07 22.51 -8.43
CA SER A 20 14.01 23.46 -8.08
C SER A 20 12.63 22.98 -8.56
N ILE A 21 11.59 23.27 -7.78
CA ILE A 21 10.18 22.96 -8.07
C ILE A 21 9.41 24.28 -7.96
N SER A 22 8.55 24.58 -8.93
CA SER A 22 7.74 25.80 -8.87
C SER A 22 6.68 25.72 -7.76
N PRO A 23 6.22 26.85 -7.19
CA PRO A 23 5.18 26.84 -6.16
C PRO A 23 3.89 26.13 -6.59
N ASP A 24 3.47 26.33 -7.85
CA ASP A 24 2.26 25.73 -8.42
C ASP A 24 2.39 24.20 -8.59
N GLU A 25 3.58 23.74 -9.02
CA GLU A 25 3.89 22.32 -9.13
C GLU A 25 3.95 21.66 -7.75
N LEU A 26 4.52 22.35 -6.75
CA LEU A 26 4.56 21.87 -5.37
C LEU A 26 3.14 21.72 -4.82
N GLU A 27 2.29 22.74 -4.92
CA GLU A 27 0.91 22.69 -4.42
C GLU A 27 0.12 21.55 -5.08
N SER A 28 0.25 21.41 -6.40
CA SER A 28 -0.36 20.32 -7.16
C SER A 28 0.17 18.96 -6.71
N GLY A 29 1.48 18.85 -6.48
CA GLY A 29 2.15 17.66 -5.97
C GLY A 29 1.60 17.24 -4.60
N LEU A 30 1.46 18.19 -3.67
CA LEU A 30 0.92 17.95 -2.33
C LEU A 30 -0.54 17.45 -2.37
N LYS A 31 -1.37 18.02 -3.24
CA LYS A 31 -2.75 17.57 -3.47
C LYS A 31 -2.79 16.11 -3.96
N TRP A 32 -1.93 15.75 -4.92
CA TRP A 32 -1.81 14.37 -5.39
C TRP A 32 -1.30 13.42 -4.32
N LEU A 33 -0.34 13.87 -3.51
CA LEU A 33 0.23 13.12 -2.40
C LEU A 33 -0.84 12.74 -1.37
N GLN A 34 -1.68 13.72 -1.00
CA GLN A 34 -2.80 13.50 -0.08
C GLN A 34 -3.85 12.56 -0.66
N ARG A 35 -4.24 12.74 -1.94
CA ARG A 35 -5.17 11.84 -2.63
C ARG A 35 -4.64 10.41 -2.66
N ASN A 36 -3.35 10.24 -2.98
CA ASN A 36 -2.72 8.92 -3.00
C ASN A 36 -2.76 8.25 -1.62
N ALA A 37 -2.47 8.99 -0.55
CA ALA A 37 -2.53 8.48 0.82
C ALA A 37 -3.96 8.04 1.20
N VAL A 38 -4.99 8.81 0.84
CA VAL A 38 -6.40 8.44 1.08
C VAL A 38 -6.78 7.18 0.30
N LEU A 39 -6.46 7.11 -0.99
CA LEU A 39 -6.74 5.93 -1.81
C LEU A 39 -5.99 4.70 -1.31
N GLY A 40 -4.72 4.85 -0.92
CA GLY A 40 -3.93 3.78 -0.32
C GLY A 40 -4.53 3.30 1.00
N LYS A 41 -5.05 4.22 1.83
CA LYS A 41 -5.74 3.87 3.07
C LYS A 41 -7.03 3.10 2.81
N ILE A 42 -7.87 3.55 1.88
CA ILE A 42 -9.10 2.85 1.47
C ILE A 42 -8.78 1.43 1.03
N MET A 43 -7.82 1.27 0.11
CA MET A 43 -7.36 -0.05 -0.35
C MET A 43 -6.94 -0.91 0.83
N ASN A 44 -6.08 -0.41 1.72
CA ASN A 44 -5.56 -1.21 2.82
C ASN A 44 -6.64 -1.58 3.85
N THR A 45 -7.63 -0.70 4.09
CA THR A 45 -8.78 -1.01 4.95
C THR A 45 -9.59 -2.19 4.41
N LEU A 46 -9.79 -2.27 3.09
CA LEU A 46 -10.59 -3.32 2.47
C LEU A 46 -9.85 -4.66 2.29
N THR A 47 -8.52 -4.65 2.31
CA THR A 47 -7.72 -5.85 2.01
C THR A 47 -7.04 -6.50 3.22
N VAL A 48 -7.07 -5.85 4.39
CA VAL A 48 -6.31 -6.26 5.58
C VAL A 48 -7.24 -6.28 6.81
N GLY A 49 -6.79 -6.89 7.90
CA GLY A 49 -7.53 -6.89 9.17
C GLY A 49 -8.71 -7.84 9.08
N ALA A 50 -9.90 -7.36 9.44
CA ALA A 50 -11.10 -8.19 9.49
C ALA A 50 -11.41 -8.89 8.15
N PHE A 51 -11.25 -8.20 7.00
CA PHE A 51 -11.49 -8.78 5.67
C PHE A 51 -10.51 -9.91 5.35
N LEU A 52 -9.23 -9.72 5.67
CA LEU A 52 -8.21 -10.74 5.45
C LEU A 52 -8.41 -11.94 6.39
N THR A 53 -8.80 -11.69 7.64
CA THR A 53 -9.15 -12.74 8.59
C THR A 53 -10.35 -13.54 8.11
N ALA A 54 -11.43 -12.88 7.67
CA ALA A 54 -12.60 -13.55 7.10
C ALA A 54 -12.21 -14.38 5.86
N PHE A 55 -11.45 -13.80 4.93
CA PHE A 55 -10.96 -14.50 3.74
C PHE A 55 -10.12 -15.74 4.09
N ALA A 56 -9.24 -15.64 5.09
CA ALA A 56 -8.43 -16.77 5.54
C ALA A 56 -9.29 -17.87 6.17
N LEU A 57 -10.33 -17.51 6.95
CA LEU A 57 -11.26 -18.47 7.54
C LEU A 57 -12.04 -19.25 6.47
N GLU A 58 -12.49 -18.58 5.40
CA GLU A 58 -13.16 -19.23 4.25
C GLU A 58 -12.26 -20.27 3.56
N ILE A 59 -10.95 -20.05 3.53
CA ILE A 59 -9.96 -21.00 2.97
C ILE A 59 -9.63 -22.14 3.98
N GLY A 60 -10.18 -22.10 5.20
CA GLY A 60 -9.97 -23.12 6.23
C GLY A 60 -8.82 -22.81 7.18
N ALA A 61 -8.47 -21.53 7.39
CA ALA A 61 -7.45 -21.14 8.36
C ALA A 61 -7.84 -21.55 9.79
N SER A 62 -6.87 -22.11 10.52
CA SER A 62 -6.99 -22.31 11.97
C SER A 62 -6.74 -21.01 12.73
N ASN A 63 -7.17 -20.95 13.99
CA ASN A 63 -6.88 -19.81 14.87
C ASN A 63 -5.38 -19.52 15.00
N ALA A 64 -4.54 -20.55 14.98
CA ALA A 64 -3.09 -20.41 14.98
C ALA A 64 -2.59 -19.72 13.69
N ALA A 65 -3.13 -20.09 12.53
CA ALA A 65 -2.81 -19.45 11.26
C ALA A 65 -3.25 -17.98 11.23
N ILE A 66 -4.41 -17.65 11.80
CA ILE A 66 -4.85 -16.26 11.98
C ILE A 66 -3.88 -15.47 12.88
N GLY A 67 -3.39 -16.08 13.96
CA GLY A 67 -2.37 -15.50 14.82
C GLY A 67 -1.08 -15.18 14.06
N VAL A 68 -0.62 -16.10 13.19
CA VAL A 68 0.53 -15.85 12.31
C VAL A 68 0.25 -14.68 11.38
N LEU A 69 -0.91 -14.66 10.69
CA LEU A 69 -1.30 -13.57 9.80
C LEU A 69 -1.33 -12.21 10.50
N ALA A 70 -1.81 -12.15 11.74
CA ALA A 70 -1.84 -10.94 12.54
C ALA A 70 -0.44 -10.44 12.93
N ALA A 71 0.57 -11.32 13.00
CA ALA A 71 1.96 -10.97 13.31
C ALA A 71 2.78 -10.54 12.07
N VAL A 72 2.38 -10.97 10.86
CA VAL A 72 3.09 -10.65 9.62
C VAL A 72 3.35 -9.14 9.41
N PRO A 73 2.39 -8.21 9.62
CA PRO A 73 2.63 -6.78 9.42
C PRO A 73 3.75 -6.25 10.31
N GLN A 74 3.81 -6.70 11.57
CA GLN A 74 4.80 -6.32 12.56
C GLN A 74 6.18 -6.84 12.17
N LEU A 75 6.28 -8.08 11.67
CA LEU A 75 7.52 -8.61 11.11
C LEU A 75 7.97 -7.81 9.87
N GLY A 76 7.02 -7.36 9.06
CA GLY A 76 7.28 -6.46 7.94
C GLY A 76 7.99 -5.17 8.32
N ASN A 77 7.79 -4.66 9.54
CA ASN A 77 8.50 -3.45 10.00
C ASN A 77 10.01 -3.65 10.11
N VAL A 78 10.50 -4.88 10.29
CA VAL A 78 11.95 -5.18 10.25
C VAL A 78 12.53 -4.84 8.87
N GLY A 79 11.72 -4.98 7.81
CA GLY A 79 12.07 -4.57 6.45
C GLY A 79 12.29 -3.05 6.29
N GLN A 80 11.95 -2.22 7.27
CA GLN A 80 12.30 -0.79 7.24
C GLN A 80 13.81 -0.58 7.33
N LEU A 81 14.56 -1.42 8.07
CA LEU A 81 16.02 -1.36 8.13
C LEU A 81 16.64 -1.58 6.74
N LEU A 82 16.11 -2.55 5.99
CA LEU A 82 16.48 -2.79 4.59
C LEU A 82 16.16 -1.57 3.72
N GLY A 83 15.01 -0.93 3.99
CA GLY A 83 14.60 0.30 3.31
C GLY A 83 15.59 1.44 3.50
N VAL A 84 16.02 1.70 4.74
CA VAL A 84 17.02 2.73 5.06
C VAL A 84 18.32 2.48 4.31
N TYR A 85 18.87 1.26 4.43
CA TYR A 85 20.11 0.87 3.74
C TYR A 85 20.01 1.09 2.22
N LEU A 86 18.89 0.69 1.61
CA LEU A 86 18.68 0.80 0.17
C LEU A 86 18.57 2.27 -0.28
N ILE A 87 17.88 3.11 0.49
CA ILE A 87 17.73 4.54 0.19
C ILE A 87 19.07 5.28 0.31
N GLU A 88 19.86 4.98 1.34
CA GLU A 88 21.18 5.59 1.54
C GLU A 88 22.14 5.26 0.39
N ARG A 89 22.07 4.03 -0.13
CA ARG A 89 22.91 3.55 -1.23
C ARG A 89 22.45 4.07 -2.60
N LEU A 90 21.15 4.06 -2.88
CA LEU A 90 20.62 4.44 -4.19
C LEU A 90 20.39 5.95 -4.34
N ARG A 91 20.12 6.66 -3.24
CA ARG A 91 19.84 8.12 -3.17
C ARG A 91 18.71 8.62 -4.09
N VAL A 92 17.94 7.74 -4.71
CA VAL A 92 16.80 8.05 -5.60
C VAL A 92 15.45 7.71 -4.94
N ARG A 93 15.13 8.38 -3.83
CA ARG A 93 13.98 8.12 -2.94
C ARG A 93 12.64 7.96 -3.69
N ARG A 94 12.35 8.87 -4.62
CA ARG A 94 11.11 8.84 -5.43
C ARG A 94 11.02 7.59 -6.31
N ALA A 95 12.11 7.21 -6.98
CA ALA A 95 12.15 6.03 -7.85
C ALA A 95 11.98 4.73 -7.04
N VAL A 96 12.64 4.63 -5.88
CA VAL A 96 12.48 3.48 -4.97
C VAL A 96 11.04 3.39 -4.48
N CYS A 97 10.44 4.50 -4.03
CA CYS A 97 9.05 4.53 -3.59
C CYS A 97 8.09 4.04 -4.68
N ILE A 98 8.24 4.51 -5.92
CA ILE A 98 7.35 4.12 -7.02
C ILE A 98 7.59 2.66 -7.42
N GLY A 99 8.86 2.23 -7.53
CA GLY A 99 9.22 0.87 -7.91
C GLY A 99 8.67 -0.18 -6.93
N PHE A 100 8.95 -0.01 -5.64
CA PHE A 100 8.42 -0.93 -4.62
C PHE A 100 6.90 -0.82 -4.51
N GLY A 101 6.32 0.38 -4.62
CA GLY A 101 4.87 0.54 -4.65
C GLY A 101 4.19 -0.17 -5.82
N MET A 102 4.86 -0.30 -6.97
CA MET A 102 4.38 -1.10 -8.10
C MET A 102 4.47 -2.60 -7.81
N MET A 103 5.50 -3.05 -7.09
CA MET A 103 5.68 -4.48 -6.74
C MET A 103 4.72 -4.96 -5.63
N VAL A 104 4.32 -4.07 -4.72
CA VAL A 104 3.39 -4.39 -3.61
C VAL A 104 1.98 -4.70 -4.11
N ARG A 105 1.52 -4.03 -5.18
CA ARG A 105 0.13 -4.11 -5.66
C ARG A 105 -0.26 -5.49 -6.22
N PRO A 106 0.53 -6.12 -7.10
CA PRO A 106 0.25 -7.48 -7.58
C PRO A 106 0.13 -8.53 -6.48
N MET A 107 0.79 -8.34 -5.33
CA MET A 107 0.68 -9.28 -4.21
C MET A 107 -0.77 -9.39 -3.68
N LEU A 108 -1.59 -8.34 -3.82
CA LEU A 108 -3.02 -8.43 -3.51
C LEU A 108 -3.77 -9.37 -4.45
N LEU A 109 -3.39 -9.40 -5.73
CA LEU A 109 -3.96 -10.34 -6.71
C LEU A 109 -3.54 -11.77 -6.39
N VAL A 110 -2.29 -11.98 -5.94
CA VAL A 110 -1.82 -13.30 -5.48
C VAL A 110 -2.59 -13.75 -4.24
N ILE A 111 -2.81 -12.86 -3.27
CA ILE A 111 -3.62 -13.14 -2.08
C ILE A 111 -5.06 -13.50 -2.49
N ALA A 112 -5.68 -12.72 -3.37
CA ALA A 112 -7.04 -13.00 -3.85
C ALA A 112 -7.13 -14.33 -4.61
N ALA A 113 -6.12 -14.65 -5.45
CA ALA A 113 -6.07 -15.90 -6.20
C ALA A 113 -5.83 -17.13 -5.32
N ALA A 114 -5.44 -16.97 -4.06
CA ALA A 114 -5.25 -18.10 -3.14
C ALA A 114 -6.53 -18.93 -2.96
N VAL A 115 -7.72 -18.32 -3.06
CA VAL A 115 -9.01 -19.02 -2.96
C VAL A 115 -9.26 -20.01 -4.11
N LEU A 116 -8.58 -19.81 -5.25
CA LEU A 116 -8.72 -20.68 -6.41
C LEU A 116 -7.89 -21.97 -6.28
N ILE A 117 -7.04 -22.06 -5.25
CA ILE A 117 -6.18 -23.22 -5.01
C ILE A 117 -7.00 -24.31 -4.30
N PRO A 118 -7.17 -25.51 -4.89
CA PRO A 118 -8.04 -26.54 -4.30
C PRO A 118 -7.55 -27.10 -2.96
N SER A 119 -6.26 -26.98 -2.66
CA SER A 119 -5.67 -27.46 -1.41
C SER A 119 -5.66 -26.34 -0.37
N PRO A 120 -6.42 -26.46 0.75
CA PRO A 120 -6.46 -25.45 1.80
C PRO A 120 -5.07 -25.13 2.38
N MET A 121 -4.25 -26.16 2.59
CA MET A 121 -2.89 -25.98 3.13
C MET A 121 -2.01 -25.14 2.19
N VAL A 122 -2.08 -25.40 0.88
CA VAL A 122 -1.30 -24.64 -0.12
C VAL A 122 -1.86 -23.23 -0.26
N ALA A 123 -3.18 -23.07 -0.28
CA ALA A 123 -3.84 -21.77 -0.33
C ALA A 123 -3.43 -20.87 0.85
N LEU A 124 -3.44 -21.41 2.08
CA LEU A 124 -2.98 -20.70 3.27
C LEU A 124 -1.49 -20.36 3.23
N ALA A 125 -0.63 -21.27 2.76
CA ALA A 125 0.80 -21.01 2.62
C ALA A 125 1.06 -19.86 1.61
N VAL A 126 0.37 -19.88 0.46
CA VAL A 126 0.45 -18.81 -0.55
C VAL A 126 -0.03 -17.48 0.04
N LEU A 127 -1.15 -17.48 0.76
CA LEU A 127 -1.70 -16.29 1.42
C LEU A 127 -0.69 -15.69 2.40
N VAL A 128 -0.12 -16.49 3.30
CA VAL A 128 0.86 -16.03 4.30
C VAL A 128 2.13 -15.49 3.64
N VAL A 129 2.70 -16.23 2.69
CA VAL A 129 3.94 -15.83 2.01
C VAL A 129 3.74 -14.56 1.17
N ALA A 130 2.65 -14.49 0.40
CA ALA A 130 2.33 -13.31 -0.39
C ALA A 130 2.11 -12.08 0.50
N LEU A 131 1.44 -12.24 1.64
CA LEU A 131 1.26 -11.19 2.61
C LEU A 131 2.60 -10.73 3.21
N ALA A 132 3.46 -11.67 3.61
CA ALA A 132 4.78 -11.35 4.17
C ALA A 132 5.65 -10.58 3.16
N VAL A 133 5.71 -11.04 1.92
CA VAL A 133 6.41 -10.34 0.83
C VAL A 133 5.80 -8.96 0.60
N ARG A 134 4.47 -8.84 0.58
CA ARG A 134 3.78 -7.56 0.44
C ARG A 134 4.20 -6.57 1.53
N TYR A 135 4.29 -7.00 2.78
CA TYR A 135 4.69 -6.13 3.89
C TYR A 135 6.18 -5.76 3.87
N LEU A 136 7.06 -6.70 3.51
CA LEU A 136 8.51 -6.43 3.36
C LEU A 136 8.79 -5.44 2.23
N LEU A 137 8.11 -5.58 1.08
CA LEU A 137 8.22 -4.59 0.00
C LEU A 137 7.58 -3.26 0.41
N GLY A 138 6.45 -3.32 1.12
CA GLY A 138 5.72 -2.16 1.63
C GLY A 138 6.52 -1.34 2.63
N SER A 139 7.36 -1.96 3.47
CA SER A 139 8.21 -1.26 4.42
C SER A 139 9.29 -0.44 3.73
N VAL A 140 9.90 -0.97 2.66
CA VAL A 140 10.89 -0.24 1.84
C VAL A 140 10.23 0.93 1.10
N MET A 141 9.05 0.70 0.52
CA MET A 141 8.24 1.75 -0.09
C MET A 141 7.92 2.86 0.93
N LEU A 142 7.44 2.50 2.13
CA LEU A 142 7.04 3.44 3.17
C LEU A 142 8.24 4.26 3.70
N CYS A 143 9.39 3.62 3.88
CA CYS A 143 10.63 4.30 4.26
C CYS A 143 11.01 5.35 3.20
N SER A 144 10.96 4.96 1.92
CA SER A 144 11.29 5.82 0.78
C SER A 144 10.30 6.98 0.65
N TRP A 145 9.02 6.71 0.87
CA TRP A 145 7.98 7.73 0.90
C TRP A 145 8.21 8.76 2.01
N ASN A 146 8.46 8.33 3.24
CA ASN A 146 8.70 9.26 4.35
C ASN A 146 9.94 10.13 4.11
N SER A 147 10.99 9.53 3.55
CA SER A 147 12.21 10.22 3.18
C SER A 147 11.97 11.24 2.04
N TRP A 148 11.21 10.87 1.01
CA TRP A 148 10.83 11.75 -0.09
C TRP A 148 9.88 12.87 0.33
N LEU A 149 8.92 12.57 1.21
CA LEU A 149 7.97 13.54 1.76
C LEU A 149 8.69 14.67 2.51
N ARG A 150 9.73 14.34 3.29
CA ARG A 150 10.54 15.33 4.00
C ARG A 150 11.27 16.27 3.05
N ASP A 151 11.78 15.76 1.93
CA ASP A 151 12.45 16.61 0.94
C ASP A 151 11.47 17.48 0.15
N LEU A 152 10.25 16.96 -0.10
CA LEU A 152 9.25 17.65 -0.90
C LEU A 152 8.49 18.74 -0.12
N VAL A 153 8.17 18.50 1.15
CA VAL A 153 7.34 19.40 1.95
C VAL A 153 8.22 20.38 2.74
N PRO A 154 8.07 21.70 2.52
CA PRO A 154 8.74 22.74 3.30
C PRO A 154 8.55 22.58 4.81
N ASP A 155 9.58 22.87 5.59
CA ASP A 155 9.60 22.65 7.04
C ASP A 155 8.47 23.38 7.78
N ASP A 156 8.13 24.59 7.36
CA ASP A 156 7.08 25.46 7.93
C ASP A 156 5.66 24.87 7.79
N GLN A 157 5.39 24.14 6.71
CA GLN A 157 4.07 23.58 6.41
C GLN A 157 3.97 22.07 6.68
N ARG A 158 5.08 21.40 6.99
CA ARG A 158 5.15 19.93 7.13
C ARG A 158 4.19 19.38 8.18
N ALA A 159 4.16 20.00 9.37
CA ALA A 159 3.27 19.56 10.44
C ALA A 159 1.78 19.71 10.06
N GLY A 160 1.42 20.84 9.43
CA GLY A 160 0.06 21.09 8.94
C GLY A 160 -0.37 20.13 7.84
N PHE A 161 0.53 19.82 6.90
CA PHE A 161 0.30 18.82 5.86
C PHE A 161 0.08 17.43 6.46
N LEU A 162 0.96 16.99 7.36
CA LEU A 162 0.88 15.66 7.98
C LEU A 162 -0.40 15.51 8.82
N ALA A 163 -0.79 16.54 9.57
CA ALA A 163 -2.05 16.56 10.32
C ALA A 163 -3.28 16.50 9.40
N ARG A 164 -3.26 17.19 8.26
CA ARG A 164 -4.35 17.13 7.28
C ARG A 164 -4.43 15.75 6.62
N ASN A 165 -3.28 15.17 6.28
CA ASN A 165 -3.20 13.84 5.71
C ASN A 165 -3.71 12.76 6.69
N LEU A 166 -3.30 12.83 7.96
CA LEU A 166 -3.75 11.92 9.01
C LEU A 166 -5.26 12.04 9.25
N ARG A 167 -5.79 13.26 9.33
CA ARG A 167 -7.25 13.49 9.46
C ARG A 167 -8.02 12.90 8.29
N ALA A 168 -7.59 13.17 7.05
CA ALA A 168 -8.26 12.66 5.86
C ALA A 168 -8.23 11.12 5.79
N THR A 169 -7.05 10.51 5.95
CA THR A 169 -6.90 9.05 5.91
C THR A 169 -7.70 8.36 7.03
N THR A 170 -7.72 8.93 8.23
CA THR A 170 -8.51 8.37 9.34
C THR A 170 -10.00 8.46 9.06
N PHE A 171 -10.49 9.63 8.62
CA PHE A 171 -11.89 9.85 8.29
C PHE A 171 -12.38 8.90 7.19
N PHE A 172 -11.71 8.88 6.04
CA PHE A 172 -12.09 7.98 4.94
C PHE A 172 -11.90 6.51 5.28
N GLY A 173 -10.88 6.17 6.09
CA GLY A 173 -10.70 4.82 6.59
C GLY A 173 -11.87 4.36 7.45
N MET A 174 -12.35 5.20 8.36
CA MET A 174 -13.52 4.92 9.19
C MET A 174 -14.79 4.78 8.37
N LEU A 175 -15.05 5.73 7.46
CA LEU A 175 -16.22 5.69 6.57
C LEU A 175 -16.25 4.39 5.75
N ILE A 176 -15.12 4.00 5.15
CA ILE A 176 -15.09 2.81 4.32
C ILE A 176 -15.20 1.52 5.14
N SER A 177 -14.65 1.49 6.36
CA SER A 177 -14.85 0.35 7.27
C SER A 177 -16.32 0.18 7.63
N LEU A 178 -17.02 1.27 7.97
CA LEU A 178 -18.44 1.23 8.32
C LEU A 178 -19.31 0.85 7.13
N ALA A 179 -19.03 1.42 5.96
CA ALA A 179 -19.74 1.09 4.73
C ALA A 179 -19.58 -0.38 4.36
N ALA A 180 -18.37 -0.92 4.47
CA ALA A 180 -18.10 -2.31 4.12
C ALA A 180 -18.67 -3.29 5.16
N ALA A 181 -18.66 -2.94 6.45
CA ALA A 181 -19.34 -3.73 7.49
C ALA A 181 -20.86 -3.76 7.25
N GLY A 182 -21.50 -2.60 7.04
CA GLY A 182 -22.93 -2.52 6.75
C GLY A 182 -23.33 -3.25 5.46
N PHE A 183 -22.46 -3.25 4.44
CA PHE A 183 -22.66 -4.04 3.23
C PHE A 183 -22.65 -5.55 3.51
N ILE A 184 -21.68 -6.05 4.29
CA ILE A 184 -21.61 -7.49 4.67
C ILE A 184 -22.83 -7.89 5.50
N ASP A 185 -23.22 -7.09 6.49
CA ASP A 185 -24.36 -7.39 7.35
C ASP A 185 -25.66 -7.41 6.53
N GLY A 186 -25.84 -6.44 5.63
CA GLY A 186 -26.97 -6.40 4.71
C GLY A 186 -27.02 -7.63 3.79
N TRP A 187 -25.88 -8.02 3.22
CA TRP A 187 -25.79 -9.21 2.37
C TRP A 187 -26.20 -10.48 3.10
N ARG A 188 -25.71 -10.68 4.33
CA ARG A 188 -26.07 -11.85 5.15
C ARG A 188 -27.57 -11.91 5.45
N THR A 189 -28.20 -10.76 5.69
CA THR A 189 -29.66 -10.74 5.94
C THR A 189 -30.49 -11.08 4.71
N TRP A 190 -29.98 -10.83 3.50
CA TRP A 190 -30.61 -11.27 2.25
C TRP A 190 -30.46 -12.77 2.01
N ASP A 191 -29.28 -13.35 2.23
CA ASP A 191 -29.05 -14.81 2.07
C ASP A 191 -29.88 -15.66 3.05
N VAL A 192 -30.26 -15.13 4.21
CA VAL A 192 -31.11 -15.82 5.19
C VAL A 192 -32.61 -15.65 4.89
N ALA A 193 -32.98 -14.74 3.98
CA ALA A 193 -34.36 -14.44 3.62
C ALA A 193 -34.87 -15.24 2.39
N ASP A 194 -34.01 -15.97 1.68
CA ASP A 194 -34.41 -16.94 0.65
C ASP A 194 -34.50 -18.36 1.25
N PRO A 195 -35.70 -18.98 1.30
CA PRO A 195 -35.92 -20.33 1.84
C PRO A 195 -35.46 -21.48 0.92
#